data_AF-A0A2U1P513-F1
#
_entry.id   AF-A0A2U1P513-F1
#
_cell.length_a   1.000
_cell.length_b   1.000
_cell.length_c   1.000
_cell.angle_alpha   90.00
_cell.angle_beta   90.00
_cell.angle_gamma   90.00
#
_symmetry.space_group_name_H-M   'P 1'
#
loop_
_entity.id
_entity.type
_entity.pdbx_description
1 polymer ?
#
loop_
_entity_poly.entity_id
_entity_poly.type
_entity_poly.pdbx_seq_one_letter_code
_entity_poly.pdbx_strand_id
1 'polypeptide(L)' 'MIKESEVVEGVFLDLGCNFYKNKFEIKDNPNGQSCLLKFKVEYDTKEEFAVNAFSYHHGAIHCFNKFSDETFDEF' A
#
# COMPACT_ATOMS: atom_id res chain seq x y z
N MET A 1 -5.91 1.15 -18.72
CA MET A 1 -6.41 2.21 -17.83
C MET A 1 -5.59 2.12 -16.56
N ILE A 2 -4.98 3.22 -16.09
CA ILE A 2 -4.28 3.25 -14.80
C ILE A 2 -5.28 3.83 -13.81
N LYS A 3 -5.58 3.08 -12.74
CA LYS A 3 -6.37 3.56 -11.61
C LYS A 3 -5.38 3.87 -10.49
N GLU A 4 -5.42 5.09 -9.96
CA GLU A 4 -4.61 5.54 -8.84
C GLU A 4 -5.52 5.71 -7.62
N SER A 5 -5.08 5.21 -6.47
CA SER A 5 -5.73 5.42 -5.18
C SER A 5 -4.67 5.88 -4.18
N GLU A 6 -5.02 6.88 -3.37
CA GLU A 6 -4.21 7.40 -2.28
C GLU A 6 -4.90 7.06 -0.96
N VAL A 7 -4.16 6.39 -0.08
CA VAL A 7 -4.62 6.09 1.28
C VAL A 7 -3.72 6.84 2.26
N VAL A 8 -4.33 7.68 3.09
CA VAL A 8 -3.68 8.33 4.24
C VAL A 8 -4.16 7.61 5.49
N GLU A 9 -3.30 6.75 6.05
CA GLU A 9 -3.63 6.00 7.27
C GLU A 9 -3.05 6.73 8.50
N GLY A 10 -3.94 7.17 9.40
CA GLY A 10 -3.54 7.90 10.62
C GLY A 10 -2.58 7.13 11.53
N VAL A 11 -2.67 5.79 11.53
CA VAL A 11 -1.77 4.93 12.32
C VAL A 11 -0.29 5.12 11.95
N PHE A 12 0.05 5.35 10.69
CA PHE A 12 1.44 5.60 10.30
C PHE A 12 1.92 6.99 10.71
N LEU A 13 1.01 7.96 10.80
CA LEU A 13 1.32 9.28 11.36
C LEU A 13 1.64 9.17 12.86
N ASP A 14 0.87 8.35 13.59
CA ASP A 14 1.09 8.09 15.02
C ASP A 14 2.41 7.35 15.30
N LEU A 15 2.90 6.57 14.32
CA LEU A 15 4.18 5.87 14.40
C LEU A 15 5.40 6.76 14.08
N GLY A 16 5.17 8.02 13.70
CA GLY A 16 6.22 9.01 13.49
C GLY A 16 6.46 9.41 12.03
N CYS A 17 5.58 9.03 11.11
CA CYS A 17 5.59 9.57 9.75
C CYS A 17 4.99 10.99 9.72
N ASN A 18 5.64 11.92 9.02
CA ASN A 18 5.04 13.21 8.67
C ASN A 18 4.00 13.03 7.56
N PHE A 19 4.27 12.12 6.62
CA PHE A 19 3.28 11.62 5.68
C PHE A 19 3.53 10.14 5.37
N TYR A 20 2.45 9.45 5.04
CA TYR A 20 2.48 8.09 4.53
C TYR A 20 1.45 7.96 3.41
N LYS A 21 1.90 7.50 2.24
CA LYS A 21 1.11 7.44 1.02
C LYS A 21 1.33 6.12 0.30
N ASN A 22 0.24 5.41 0.08
CA ASN A 22 0.20 4.25 -0.80
C ASN A 22 -0.26 4.68 -2.20
N LYS A 23 0.43 4.23 -3.24
CA LYS A 23 0.01 4.37 -4.64
C LYS A 23 -0.13 2.98 -5.26
N PHE A 24 -1.28 2.74 -5.85
CA PHE A 24 -1.59 1.54 -6.61
C PHE A 24 -1.70 1.92 -8.08
N GLU A 25 -1.02 1.19 -8.96
CA GLU A 25 -1.25 1.24 -10.40
C GLU A 25 -1.71 -0.15 -10.84
N ILE A 26 -2.99 -0.24 -11.23
CA ILE A 26 -3.57 -1.49 -11.73
C ILE A 26 -3.63 -1.45 -13.25
N LYS A 27 -3.12 -2.50 -13.89
CA LYS A 27 -3.25 -2.72 -15.32
C LYS A 27 -3.92 -4.07 -15.57
N ASP A 28 -5.16 -4.02 -16.00
CA ASP A 28 -5.93 -5.22 -16.34
C ASP A 28 -5.28 -5.99 -17.50
N ASN A 29 -5.32 -7.32 -17.43
CA ASN A 29 -4.94 -8.17 -18.55
C ASN A 29 -6.09 -8.17 -19.58
N PRO A 30 -5.85 -7.71 -20.82
CA PRO A 30 -6.92 -7.67 -21.82
C PRO A 30 -7.48 -9.05 -22.19
N ASN A 31 -6.75 -10.13 -21.89
CA ASN A 31 -7.09 -11.49 -22.31
C ASN A 31 -7.46 -12.42 -21.14
N GLY A 32 -7.79 -11.90 -19.96
CA GLY A 32 -8.13 -12.75 -18.81
C GLY A 32 -8.63 -11.99 -17.59
N GLN A 33 -8.90 -12.72 -16.51
CA GLN A 33 -9.40 -12.18 -15.24
C GLN A 33 -8.28 -11.77 -14.26
N SER A 34 -7.06 -11.60 -14.76
CA SER A 34 -5.93 -11.17 -13.95
C SER A 34 -5.58 -9.70 -14.20
N CYS A 35 -4.87 -9.09 -13.26
CA CYS A 35 -4.28 -7.77 -13.44
C CYS A 35 -2.82 -7.77 -12.99
N LEU A 36 -2.05 -6.83 -13.53
CA LEU A 36 -0.75 -6.47 -12.99
C LEU A 36 -0.98 -5.31 -12.03
N LEU A 37 -0.66 -5.51 -10.75
CA LEU A 37 -0.61 -4.44 -9.77
C LEU A 37 0.84 -4.02 -9.55
N LYS A 38 1.08 -2.72 -9.63
CA LYS A 38 2.31 -2.09 -9.14
C LYS A 38 1.97 -1.26 -7.91
N PHE A 39 2.66 -1.56 -6.82
CA PHE A 39 2.48 -0.92 -5.53
C PHE A 39 3.71 -0.08 -5.18
N LYS A 40 3.49 1.16 -4.76
CA LYS A 40 4.54 2.07 -4.31
C LYS A 40 4.13 2.71 -2.99
N VAL A 41 5.00 2.58 -1.99
CA VAL A 41 4.87 3.30 -0.73
C VAL A 41 5.80 4.51 -0.77
N GLU A 42 5.26 5.69 -0.48
CA GLU A 42 6.01 6.92 -0.28
C GLU A 42 5.73 7.40 1.14
N TYR A 43 6.78 7.68 1.92
CA TYR A 43 6.64 8.19 3.28
C TYR A 43 7.80 9.13 3.60
N ASP A 44 7.57 9.99 4.59
CA ASP A 44 8.60 10.80 5.24
C ASP A 44 8.49 10.57 6.74
N THR A 45 9.61 10.29 7.40
CA THR A 45 9.66 10.00 8.83
C THR A 45 10.53 11.04 9.51
N LYS A 46 10.22 11.36 10.76
CA LYS A 46 11.19 12.07 11.60
C LYS A 46 12.39 11.14 11.86
N GLU A 47 13.56 11.74 12.05
CA GLU A 47 14.83 11.01 12.16
C GLU A 47 14.82 10.04 13.35
N GLU A 48 14.18 10.41 14.46
CA GLU A 48 14.05 9.57 15.65
C GLU A 48 13.23 8.28 15.41
N PHE A 49 12.45 8.20 14.33
CA PHE A 49 11.64 7.02 13.97
C PHE A 49 12.17 6.27 12.74
N ALA A 50 13.36 6.61 12.23
CA ALA A 50 13.94 5.98 11.04
C ALA A 50 14.13 4.46 11.18
N VAL A 51 14.35 3.96 12.41
CA VAL A 51 14.48 2.52 12.69
C VAL A 51 13.20 1.72 12.34
N ASN A 52 12.05 2.38 12.29
CA ASN A 52 10.76 1.76 11.97
C ASN A 52 10.51 1.66 10.45
N ALA A 53 11.43 2.13 9.60
CA ALA A 53 11.29 2.12 8.14
C ALA A 53 10.94 0.74 7.56
N PHE A 54 11.50 -0.32 8.14
CA PHE A 54 11.18 -1.69 7.76
C PHE A 54 9.71 -2.03 8.02
N SER A 55 9.17 -1.65 9.19
CA SER A 55 7.78 -1.89 9.58
C SER A 55 6.79 -1.16 8.67
N TYR A 56 7.15 0.03 8.17
CA TYR A 56 6.33 0.81 7.24
C TYR A 56 6.16 0.12 5.89
N HIS A 57 7.21 -0.51 5.36
CA HIS A 57 7.12 -1.27 4.11
C HIS A 57 6.42 -2.62 4.30
N HIS A 58 6.76 -3.37 5.36
CA HIS A 58 6.20 -4.70 5.59
C HIS A 58 4.72 -4.65 6.00
N GLY A 59 4.32 -3.66 6.80
CA GLY A 59 2.94 -3.47 7.21
C GLY A 59 2.02 -3.21 6.01
N ALA A 60 2.43 -2.34 5.09
CA ALA A 60 1.67 -2.04 3.87
C ALA A 60 1.44 -3.28 3.00
N ILE A 61 2.48 -4.09 2.80
CA ILE A 61 2.38 -5.32 1.99
C ILE A 61 1.49 -6.36 2.68
N HIS A 62 1.59 -6.49 4.01
CA HIS A 62 0.73 -7.40 4.76
C HIS A 62 -0.75 -7.01 4.69
N CYS A 63 -1.07 -5.72 4.92
CA CYS A 63 -2.43 -5.21 4.79
C CYS A 63 -2.96 -5.39 3.37
N PHE A 64 -2.12 -5.18 2.34
CA PHE A 64 -2.50 -5.39 0.95
C PHE A 64 -2.83 -6.86 0.66
N ASN A 65 -1.99 -7.80 1.08
CA ASN A 65 -2.25 -9.23 0.88
C ASN A 65 -3.55 -9.67 1.58
N LYS A 66 -3.78 -9.16 2.80
CA LYS A 66 -5.02 -9.46 3.52
C LYS A 66 -6.26 -8.88 2.83
N PHE A 67 -6.17 -7.65 2.34
CA PHE A 67 -7.25 -7.04 1.55
C PHE A 67 -7.51 -7.81 0.25
N SER A 68 -6.46 -8.26 -0.46
CA SER A 68 -6.65 -9.09 -1.65
C SER A 68 -7.35 -10.40 -1.30
N ASP A 69 -6.93 -11.09 -0.25
CA ASP A 69 -7.54 -12.36 0.16
C ASP A 69 -9.04 -12.17 0.50
N GLU A 70 -9.37 -11.14 1.30
CA GLU A 70 -10.75 -10.82 1.67
C GLU A 70 -11.62 -10.42 0.45
N THR A 71 -11.04 -9.79 -0.56
CA THR A 71 -11.79 -9.39 -1.78
C THR A 71 -11.95 -10.56 -2.76
N PHE A 72 -11.03 -11.54 -2.79
CA PHE A 72 -11.13 -12.72 -3.67
C PHE A 72 -12.09 -13.78 -3.13
N ASP A 73 -12.35 -13.82 -1.81
CA ASP A 73 -13.36 -14.72 -1.23
C ASP A 73 -14.81 -14.31 -1.58
N GLU A 74 -15.03 -13.08 -2.06
CA GLU A 74 -16.35 -12.55 -2.43
C GLU A 74 -16.70 -12.72 -3.93
N PHE A 75 -15.86 -13.37 -4.74
CA PHE A 75 -16.09 -13.62 -6.18
C PHE A 75 -16.22 -15.10 -6.55
#